data_AF-A0A261WKQ5-F1
#
_entry.id   AF-A0A261WKQ5-F1
#
_cell.length_a   1.000
_cell.length_b   1.000
_cell.length_c   1.000
_cell.angle_alpha   90.00
_cell.angle_beta   90.00
_cell.angle_gamma   90.00
#
_symmetry.space_group_name_H-M   'P 1'
#
loop_
_entity.id
_entity.type
_entity.pdbx_description
1 polymer ?
#
loop_
_entity_poly.entity_id
_entity_poly.type
_entity_poly.pdbx_seq_one_letter_code
_entity_poly.pdbx_strand_id
1 'polypeptide(L)'
;MFRSFLMLAAFFGFTGVALGAFAAHGLKERLSAEYLAVFHTGVLYQLIHALALLGVAVLATQIPGRLINFAGFSFAIGILLFSGSLYALTLTGISKLGIITPFGGLAFLFGWSMLGLAAWRLGSAP
;
A
#
# COMPACT_ATOMS: atom_id res chain seq x y z
N MET A 1 -7.41 14.60 -9.21
CA MET A 1 -6.87 13.48 -8.40
C MET A 1 -6.14 12.42 -9.23
N PHE A 2 -6.56 12.14 -10.47
CA PHE A 2 -5.87 11.22 -11.39
C PHE A 2 -4.33 11.32 -11.37
N ARG A 3 -3.77 12.48 -11.73
CA ARG A 3 -2.31 12.68 -11.80
C ARG A 3 -1.60 12.30 -10.50
N SER A 4 -2.12 12.75 -9.35
CA SER A 4 -1.53 12.48 -8.05
C SER A 4 -1.52 10.99 -7.71
N PHE A 5 -2.64 10.29 -7.92
CA PHE A 5 -2.73 8.86 -7.65
C PHE A 5 -1.90 8.03 -8.63
N LEU A 6 -1.84 8.42 -9.90
CA LEU A 6 -0.98 7.78 -10.89
C LEU A 6 0.51 7.92 -10.51
N MET A 7 0.93 9.11 -10.08
CA MET A 7 2.31 9.33 -9.60
C MET A 7 2.63 8.49 -8.37
N LEU A 8 1.71 8.40 -7.40
CA LEU A 8 1.89 7.55 -6.21
C LEU A 8 1.92 6.06 -6.57
N ALA A 9 1.05 5.60 -7.46
CA ALA A 9 1.04 4.23 -7.95
C ALA A 9 2.37 3.87 -8.63
N ALA A 10 2.87 4.74 -9.50
CA ALA A 10 4.16 4.56 -10.16
C ALA A 10 5.32 4.53 -9.16
N PHE A 11 5.33 5.46 -8.19
CA PHE A 11 6.36 5.53 -7.16
C PHE A 11 6.38 4.27 -6.27
N PHE A 12 5.23 3.86 -5.74
CA PHE A 12 5.13 2.68 -4.88
C PHE A 12 5.34 1.38 -5.65
N GLY A 13 4.91 1.30 -6.91
CA GLY A 13 5.20 0.16 -7.78
C GLY A 13 6.70 0.03 -8.05
N PHE A 14 7.35 1.12 -8.45
CA PHE A 14 8.79 1.16 -8.70
C PHE A 14 9.59 0.76 -7.45
N THR A 15 9.34 1.41 -6.32
CA THR A 15 10.05 1.12 -5.08
C THR A 15 9.73 -0.28 -4.54
N GLY A 16 8.51 -0.79 -4.75
CA GLY A 16 8.12 -2.13 -4.32
C GLY A 16 8.88 -3.22 -5.09
N VAL A 17 9.04 -3.05 -6.40
CA VAL A 17 9.86 -3.95 -7.23
C VAL A 17 11.33 -3.88 -6.80
N ALA A 18 11.86 -2.67 -6.61
CA ALA A 18 13.25 -2.48 -6.19
C ALA A 18 13.53 -3.14 -4.82
N LEU A 19 12.66 -2.93 -3.84
CA LEU A 19 12.79 -3.53 -2.51
C LEU A 19 12.60 -5.04 -2.55
N GLY A 20 11.69 -5.56 -3.38
CA GLY A 20 11.52 -7.00 -3.60
C GLY A 20 12.77 -7.68 -4.15
N ALA A 21 13.39 -7.09 -5.18
CA ALA A 21 14.65 -7.57 -5.74
C ALA A 21 15.80 -7.46 -4.71
N PHE A 22 15.86 -6.36 -3.97
CA PHE A 22 16.85 -6.17 -2.92
C PHE A 22 16.70 -7.20 -1.79
N ALA A 23 15.48 -7.56 -1.40
CA ALA A 23 15.25 -8.62 -0.43
C ALA A 23 15.76 -9.98 -0.93
N ALA A 24 15.39 -10.35 -2.16
CA ALA A 24 15.73 -11.65 -2.75
C ALA A 24 17.24 -11.86 -2.99
N HIS A 25 17.97 -10.79 -3.34
CA HIS A 25 19.38 -10.87 -3.73
C HIS A 25 20.34 -10.23 -2.72
N GLY A 26 19.95 -9.12 -2.10
CA GLY A 26 20.83 -8.32 -1.23
C GLY A 26 20.68 -8.60 0.27
N LEU A 27 19.50 -9.06 0.73
CA LEU A 27 19.23 -9.27 2.15
C LEU A 27 19.14 -10.75 2.56
N LYS A 28 19.02 -11.68 1.61
CA LYS A 28 18.79 -13.11 1.89
C LYS A 28 19.81 -13.73 2.86
N GLU A 29 21.08 -13.33 2.77
CA GLU A 29 22.16 -13.82 3.64
C GLU A 29 22.43 -12.91 4.86
N ARG A 30 21.75 -11.75 4.94
CA ARG A 30 21.97 -10.75 5.99
C ARG A 30 20.89 -10.75 7.05
N LEU A 31 19.67 -11.14 6.69
CA LEU A 31 18.53 -11.22 7.61
C LEU A 31 18.27 -12.67 8.00
N SER A 32 17.71 -12.87 9.20
CA SER A 32 17.13 -14.17 9.57
C SER A 32 15.99 -14.52 8.61
N ALA A 33 15.68 -15.81 8.48
CA ALA A 33 14.57 -16.27 7.65
C ALA A 33 13.23 -15.61 8.05
N GLU A 34 13.02 -15.38 9.35
CA GLU A 34 11.85 -14.69 9.89
C GLU A 34 11.79 -13.23 9.42
N TYR A 35 12.89 -12.47 9.56
CA TYR A 35 12.91 -11.06 9.16
C TYR A 35 12.81 -10.90 7.65
N LEU A 36 13.39 -11.83 6.88
CA LEU A 36 13.25 -11.84 5.43
C LEU A 36 11.77 -12.07 5.03
N ALA A 37 11.06 -12.99 5.69
CA ALA A 37 9.63 -13.22 5.46
C ALA A 37 8.79 -11.99 5.81
N VAL A 38 9.11 -11.29 6.91
CA VAL A 38 8.45 -10.03 7.29
C VAL A 38 8.72 -8.93 6.25
N PHE A 39 9.95 -8.81 5.74
CA PHE A 39 10.29 -7.86 4.69
C PHE A 39 9.49 -8.14 3.42
N HIS A 40 9.42 -9.41 2.99
CA HIS A 40 8.63 -9.82 1.83
C HIS A 40 7.13 -9.57 2.02
N THR A 41 6.60 -9.69 3.24
CA THR A 41 5.23 -9.29 3.55
C THR A 41 5.01 -7.79 3.30
N GLY A 42 5.95 -6.94 3.71
CA GLY A 42 5.94 -5.51 3.39
C GLY A 42 5.89 -5.25 1.88
N VAL A 43 6.74 -5.94 1.11
CA VAL A 43 6.81 -5.83 -0.36
C VAL A 43 5.49 -6.24 -1.01
N LEU A 44 4.92 -7.36 -0.58
CA LEU A 44 3.65 -7.87 -1.10
C LEU A 44 2.52 -6.85 -0.92
N TYR A 45 2.35 -6.35 0.31
CA TYR A 45 1.30 -5.37 0.61
C TYR A 45 1.53 -4.04 -0.13
N GLN A 46 2.78 -3.61 -0.30
CA GLN A 46 3.10 -2.42 -1.08
C GLN A 46 2.69 -2.58 -2.54
N LEU A 47 3.06 -3.70 -3.18
CA LEU A 47 2.77 -3.93 -4.60
C LEU A 47 1.27 -4.11 -4.86
N ILE A 48 0.56 -4.86 -4.01
CA ILE A 48 -0.90 -5.01 -4.11
C ILE A 48 -1.58 -3.63 -4.05
N HIS A 49 -1.21 -2.79 -3.09
CA HIS A 49 -1.86 -1.50 -2.92
C HIS A 49 -1.36 -0.43 -3.89
N ALA A 50 -0.17 -0.59 -4.49
CA ALA A 50 0.26 0.22 -5.62
C ALA A 50 -0.60 -0.04 -6.86
N LEU A 51 -0.94 -1.31 -7.13
CA LEU A 51 -1.89 -1.67 -8.19
C LEU A 51 -3.31 -1.20 -7.87
N ALA A 52 -3.75 -1.28 -6.62
CA ALA A 52 -5.02 -0.70 -6.19
C ALA A 52 -5.06 0.83 -6.41
N LEU A 53 -3.96 1.54 -6.09
CA LEU A 53 -3.80 2.97 -6.35
C LEU A 53 -3.83 3.31 -7.85
N LEU A 54 -3.24 2.47 -8.70
CA LEU A 54 -3.34 2.61 -10.15
C LEU A 54 -4.79 2.48 -10.62
N GLY A 55 -5.52 1.47 -10.11
CA GLY A 55 -6.95 1.31 -10.36
C GLY A 55 -7.77 2.53 -9.90
N VAL A 56 -7.52 3.02 -8.68
CA VAL A 56 -8.15 4.23 -8.14
C VAL A 56 -7.85 5.46 -9.00
N ALA A 57 -6.62 5.59 -9.53
CA ALA A 57 -6.28 6.67 -10.44
C ALA A 57 -7.20 6.64 -11.67
N VAL A 58 -7.27 5.49 -12.36
CA VAL A 58 -8.13 5.32 -13.54
C VAL A 58 -9.60 5.59 -13.20
N LEU A 59 -10.11 5.02 -12.11
CA LEU A 59 -11.49 5.22 -11.67
C LEU A 59 -11.80 6.68 -11.34
N ALA A 60 -10.84 7.45 -10.82
CA ALA A 60 -11.01 8.88 -10.55
C ALA A 60 -11.24 9.73 -11.82
N THR A 61 -11.04 9.17 -13.02
CA THR A 61 -11.39 9.84 -14.29
C THR A 61 -12.87 9.67 -14.66
N GLN A 62 -13.52 8.62 -14.14
CA GLN A 62 -14.91 8.28 -14.49
C GLN A 62 -15.88 8.49 -13.33
N ILE A 63 -15.41 8.29 -12.09
CA ILE A 63 -16.21 8.36 -10.87
C ILE A 63 -15.69 9.53 -10.03
N PRO A 64 -16.21 10.75 -10.25
CA PRO A 64 -15.87 11.89 -9.42
C PRO A 64 -16.50 11.72 -8.03
N GLY A 65 -15.72 11.96 -6.97
CA GLY A 65 -16.28 11.95 -5.62
C GLY A 65 -15.26 11.80 -4.51
N ARG A 66 -15.69 12.13 -3.29
CA ARG A 66 -14.83 12.07 -2.09
C ARG A 66 -14.43 10.63 -1.73
N LEU A 67 -15.26 9.64 -2.03
CA LEU A 67 -15.01 8.23 -1.69
C LEU A 67 -13.79 7.66 -2.45
N ILE A 68 -13.68 7.93 -3.75
CA ILE A 68 -12.52 7.52 -4.55
C ILE A 68 -11.24 8.20 -4.04
N ASN A 69 -11.35 9.47 -3.63
CA ASN A 69 -10.21 10.19 -3.07
C ASN A 69 -9.76 9.59 -1.73
N PHE A 70 -10.71 9.29 -0.84
CA PHE A 70 -10.41 8.62 0.43
C PHE A 70 -9.79 7.24 0.20
N ALA A 71 -10.29 6.45 -0.75
CA ALA A 71 -9.69 5.17 -1.11
C ALA A 71 -8.20 5.32 -1.50
N GLY A 72 -7.90 6.24 -2.42
CA GLY A 72 -6.53 6.47 -2.90
C GLY A 72 -5.56 6.93 -1.82
N PHE A 73 -5.96 7.91 -0.99
CA PHE A 73 -5.12 8.39 0.11
C PHE A 73 -4.92 7.32 1.19
N SER A 74 -5.95 6.55 1.51
CA SER A 74 -5.85 5.50 2.52
C SER A 74 -4.95 4.35 2.07
N PHE A 75 -4.93 3.99 0.78
CA PHE A 75 -3.94 3.07 0.25
C PHE A 75 -2.52 3.63 0.34
N ALA A 76 -2.30 4.91 -0.03
CA ALA A 76 -0.98 5.51 0.05
C ALA A 76 -0.45 5.57 1.50
N ILE A 77 -1.29 6.02 2.45
CA ILE A 77 -0.96 6.04 3.88
C ILE A 77 -0.73 4.63 4.40
N GLY A 78 -1.57 3.66 4.00
CA GLY A 78 -1.41 2.27 4.36
C GLY A 78 -0.06 1.70 3.91
N ILE A 79 0.41 2.01 2.69
CA ILE A 79 1.74 1.56 2.21
C ILE A 79 2.85 2.12 3.11
N LEU A 80 2.79 3.43 3.42
CA LEU A 80 3.80 4.07 4.27
C LEU A 80 3.84 3.48 5.68
N LEU A 81 2.68 3.29 6.30
CA LEU A 81 2.58 2.83 7.68
C LEU A 81 2.74 1.31 7.83
N PHE A 82 2.22 0.52 6.90
CA PHE A 82 2.29 -0.94 6.96
C PHE A 82 3.60 -1.44 6.37
N SER A 83 3.87 -1.16 5.10
CA SER A 83 5.07 -1.69 4.44
C SER A 83 6.32 -0.99 4.94
N GLY A 84 6.27 0.34 5.09
CA GLY A 84 7.40 1.12 5.58
C GLY A 84 7.84 0.72 7.00
N SER A 85 6.91 0.45 7.91
CA SER A 85 7.26 0.00 9.26
C SER A 85 7.91 -1.39 9.26
N LEU A 86 7.45 -2.32 8.41
CA LEU A 86 8.02 -3.66 8.30
C LEU A 86 9.45 -3.62 7.72
N TYR A 87 9.71 -2.77 6.73
CA TYR A 87 11.06 -2.55 6.22
C TYR A 87 11.96 -1.95 7.31
N ALA A 88 11.49 -0.93 8.01
CA ALA A 88 12.27 -0.29 9.05
C ALA A 88 12.55 -1.25 10.22
N LEU A 89 11.55 -2.03 10.65
CA LEU A 89 11.69 -3.06 11.69
C LEU A 89 12.77 -4.08 11.31
N THR A 90 12.70 -4.64 10.11
CA THR A 90 13.59 -5.72 9.67
C THR A 90 15.02 -5.24 9.40
N LEU A 91 15.19 -4.00 8.93
CA LEU A 91 16.52 -3.41 8.68
C LEU A 91 17.20 -2.87 9.94
N THR A 92 16.43 -2.42 10.94
CA THR A 92 16.99 -1.82 12.18
C THR A 92 16.98 -2.77 13.37
N GLY A 93 16.16 -3.83 13.34
CA GLY A 93 15.92 -4.71 14.48
C GLY A 93 15.06 -4.10 15.60
N ILE A 94 14.53 -2.88 15.41
CA ILE A 94 13.73 -2.20 16.45
C ILE A 94 12.29 -2.75 16.43
N SER A 95 12.03 -3.73 17.30
CA SER A 95 10.72 -4.41 17.39
C SER A 95 9.53 -3.48 17.68
N LYS A 96 9.75 -2.37 18.40
CA LYS A 96 8.70 -1.38 18.70
C LYS A 96 8.07 -0.76 17.44
N LEU A 97 8.77 -0.75 16.31
CA LEU A 97 8.22 -0.25 15.03
C LEU A 97 7.02 -1.09 14.56
N GLY A 98 6.90 -2.33 15.01
CA GLY A 98 5.79 -3.21 14.68
C GLY A 98 4.42 -2.70 15.15
N ILE A 99 4.37 -1.81 16.16
CA ILE A 99 3.11 -1.20 16.62
C ILE A 99 2.49 -0.26 15.57
N ILE A 100 3.27 0.19 14.59
CA ILE A 100 2.80 1.09 13.53
C ILE A 100 2.02 0.29 12.46
N THR A 101 2.41 -0.96 12.21
CA THR A 101 1.87 -1.81 11.15
C THR A 101 0.33 -1.96 11.20
N PRO A 102 -0.31 -2.20 12.36
CA PRO A 102 -1.77 -2.29 12.45
C PRO A 102 -2.51 -1.04 11.95
N PHE A 103 -1.97 0.17 12.18
CA PHE A 103 -2.59 1.40 11.69
C PHE A 103 -2.56 1.49 10.16
N GLY A 104 -1.49 1.00 9.53
CA GLY A 104 -1.45 0.86 8.08
C GLY A 104 -2.46 -0.16 7.56
N GLY A 105 -2.66 -1.27 8.29
CA GLY A 105 -3.69 -2.27 7.99
C GLY A 105 -5.10 -1.69 8.05
N LEU A 106 -5.40 -0.89 9.08
CA LEU A 106 -6.67 -0.17 9.20
C LEU A 106 -6.87 0.83 8.05
N ALA A 107 -5.81 1.52 7.62
CA ALA A 107 -5.88 2.41 6.47
C ALA A 107 -6.21 1.63 5.18
N PHE A 108 -5.59 0.47 4.95
CA PHE A 108 -5.95 -0.40 3.82
C PHE A 108 -7.41 -0.83 3.86
N LEU A 109 -7.89 -1.33 5.00
CA LEU A 109 -9.29 -1.75 5.17
C LEU A 109 -10.27 -0.59 4.90
N PHE A 110 -9.96 0.60 5.41
CA PHE A 110 -10.77 1.79 5.15
C PHE A 110 -10.75 2.15 3.66
N GLY A 111 -9.59 2.09 3.00
CA GLY A 111 -9.47 2.37 1.57
C GLY A 111 -10.34 1.44 0.70
N TRP A 112 -10.28 0.13 0.96
CA TRP A 112 -11.11 -0.86 0.28
C TRP A 112 -12.61 -0.64 0.56
N SER A 113 -12.96 -0.31 1.81
CA SER A 113 -14.35 0.01 2.19
C SER A 113 -14.88 1.22 1.42
N MET A 114 -14.08 2.29 1.27
CA MET A 114 -14.47 3.48 0.51
C MET A 114 -14.67 3.17 -0.97
N LEU A 115 -13.84 2.29 -1.55
CA LEU A 115 -13.99 1.85 -2.93
C LEU A 115 -15.28 1.03 -3.12
N GLY A 116 -15.59 0.12 -2.19
CA GLY A 116 -16.84 -0.65 -2.20
C GLY A 116 -18.08 0.23 -2.05
N LEU A 117 -18.05 1.23 -1.15
CA LEU A 117 -19.13 2.21 -1.00
C LEU A 117 -19.29 3.09 -2.25
N ALA A 118 -18.20 3.45 -2.92
CA ALA A 118 -18.27 4.19 -4.18
C ALA A 118 -19.01 3.37 -5.24
N ALA A 119 -18.67 2.08 -5.37
CA ALA A 119 -19.33 1.16 -6.30
C ALA A 119 -20.83 0.98 -5.99
N TRP A 120 -21.19 0.78 -4.72
CA TRP A 120 -22.59 0.65 -4.29
C TRP A 120 -23.45 1.85 -4.71
N ARG A 121 -22.89 3.06 -4.62
CA ARG A 121 -23.60 4.29 -4.99
C ARG A 121 -23.81 4.45 -6.49
N LEU A 122 -23.02 3.80 -7.34
CA LEU A 122 -23.23 3.85 -8.79
C LEU A 122 -24.54 3.16 -9.19
N GLY A 123 -24.89 2.05 -8.54
CA GLY A 123 -26.14 1.33 -8.79
C GLY A 123 -27.37 1.90 -8.06
N SER A 124 -27.15 2.89 -7.19
CA SER A 124 -28.21 3.50 -6.36
C SER A 124 -28.65 4.88 -6.87
N ALA A 125 -28.11 5.35 -7.99
CA ALA A 125 -28.55 6.59 -8.62
C ALA A 125 -29.86 6.34 -9.40
N PRO A 126 -30.93 7.13 -9.17
CA PRO A 126 -32.19 7.01 -9.91
C PRO A 126 -32.05 7.37 -11.39
#